data_AF-A0A6N8Z6Q2-F1
#
_entry.id   AF-A0A6N8Z6Q2-F1
#
_cell.length_a   1.000
_cell.length_b   1.000
_cell.length_c   1.000
_cell.angle_alpha   90.00
_cell.angle_beta   90.00
_cell.angle_gamma   90.00
#
_symmetry.space_group_name_H-M   'P 1'
#
loop_
_entity.id
_entity.type
_entity.pdbx_description
1 polymer ?
#
loop_
_entity_poly.entity_id
_entity_poly.type
_entity_poly.pdbx_seq_one_letter_code
_entity_poly.pdbx_strand_id
1 'polypeptide(L)'
;MTQANSRSRRRAERHYTRAVSYRDDANLLLIQYHKSDSAGALMYEAAKQCINAVANLNGLNPGSTGAKRRYLESVAARPSNSLLNLEKGWQAVSLLHIHADRGHLNSSEFRAAWLLAQDFVDDMLVIYAGGG
;
A
#
# COMPACT_ATOMS: atom_id res chain seq x y z
N MET A 1 26.37 9.72 -10.54
CA MET A 1 24.98 9.84 -10.02
C MET A 1 24.56 11.31 -10.05
N THR A 2 23.52 11.67 -10.79
CA THR A 2 23.08 13.07 -11.02
C THR A 2 22.18 13.62 -9.91
N GLN A 3 22.13 14.95 -9.74
CA GLN A 3 21.33 15.66 -8.72
C GLN A 3 19.81 15.39 -8.81
N ALA A 4 19.31 14.98 -9.98
CA ALA A 4 17.92 14.55 -10.18
C ALA A 4 17.61 13.24 -9.44
N ASN A 5 18.53 12.26 -9.46
CA ASN A 5 18.36 11.00 -8.73
C ASN A 5 18.31 11.21 -7.21
N SER A 6 19.08 12.19 -6.68
CA SER A 6 19.07 12.47 -5.23
C SER A 6 17.80 13.17 -4.74
N ARG A 7 17.07 13.88 -5.63
CA ARG A 7 15.77 14.48 -5.31
C ARG A 7 14.65 13.45 -5.36
N SER A 8 14.64 12.61 -6.38
CA SER A 8 13.66 11.51 -6.53
C SER A 8 13.74 10.52 -5.36
N ARG A 9 14.96 10.14 -4.95
CA ARG A 9 15.19 9.25 -3.80
C ARG A 9 14.67 9.84 -2.48
N ARG A 10 14.96 11.13 -2.21
CA ARG A 10 14.44 11.82 -1.02
C ARG A 10 12.92 12.00 -1.00
N ARG A 11 12.27 12.09 -2.17
CA ARG A 11 10.80 12.07 -2.24
C ARG A 11 10.28 10.67 -1.92
N ALA A 12 10.91 9.64 -2.48
CA ALA A 12 10.55 8.26 -2.21
C ALA A 12 10.68 7.89 -0.72
N GLU A 13 11.76 8.30 -0.05
CA GLU A 13 11.99 8.07 1.38
C GLU A 13 10.90 8.68 2.28
N ARG A 14 10.44 9.89 1.94
CA ARG A 14 9.33 10.52 2.68
C ARG A 14 8.02 9.78 2.51
N HIS A 15 7.74 9.29 1.30
CA HIS A 15 6.55 8.48 1.05
C HIS A 15 6.63 7.14 1.79
N TYR A 16 7.79 6.48 1.76
CA TYR A 16 8.01 5.25 2.53
C TYR A 16 7.80 5.45 4.03
N THR A 17 8.39 6.49 4.62
CA THR A 17 8.23 6.79 6.06
C THR A 17 6.76 7.01 6.44
N ARG A 18 6.01 7.71 5.58
CA ARG A 18 4.57 7.91 5.80
C ARG A 18 3.78 6.62 5.65
N ALA A 19 4.15 5.75 4.69
CA ALA A 19 3.49 4.46 4.51
C ALA A 19 3.61 3.59 5.76
N VAL A 20 4.79 3.52 6.37
CA VAL A 20 5.03 2.80 7.63
C VAL A 20 4.16 3.36 8.75
N SER A 21 4.19 4.69 8.96
CA SER A 21 3.39 5.35 10.00
C SER A 21 1.90 5.05 9.84
N TYR A 22 1.35 5.20 8.62
CA TYR A 22 -0.07 4.94 8.38
C TYR A 22 -0.45 3.47 8.58
N ARG A 23 0.41 2.52 8.21
CA ARG A 23 0.18 1.10 8.48
C ARG A 23 0.12 0.84 9.99
N ASP A 24 1.06 1.40 10.75
CA ASP A 24 1.13 1.19 12.19
C ASP A 24 -0.08 1.81 12.90
N ASP A 25 -0.46 3.03 12.52
CA ASP A 25 -1.66 3.70 13.04
C ASP A 25 -2.94 2.93 12.68
N ALA A 26 -3.03 2.40 11.44
CA ALA A 26 -4.15 1.57 11.01
C ALA A 26 -4.27 0.29 11.86
N ASN A 27 -3.15 -0.40 12.11
CA ASN A 27 -3.11 -1.59 12.95
C ASN A 27 -3.50 -1.29 14.40
N LEU A 28 -3.01 -0.18 14.97
CA LEU A 28 -3.38 0.26 16.31
C LEU A 28 -4.88 0.53 16.45
N LEU A 29 -5.47 1.24 15.47
CA LEU A 29 -6.91 1.49 15.45
C LEU A 29 -7.71 0.20 15.29
N LEU A 30 -7.25 -0.75 14.49
CA LEU A 30 -7.94 -2.03 14.35
C LEU A 30 -7.94 -2.82 15.67
N ILE A 31 -6.83 -2.81 16.41
CA ILE A 31 -6.76 -3.44 17.74
C ILE A 31 -7.76 -2.81 18.70
N GLN A 32 -7.91 -1.48 18.67
CA GLN A 32 -8.80 -0.75 19.57
C GLN A 32 -10.29 -0.94 19.25
N TYR A 33 -10.65 -1.00 17.97
CA TYR A 33 -12.05 -0.90 17.55
C TYR A 33 -12.59 -2.15 16.84
N HIS A 34 -11.77 -3.19 16.61
CA HIS A 34 -12.06 -4.48 15.93
C HIS A 34 -12.60 -4.39 14.49
N LYS A 35 -13.23 -3.28 14.11
CA LYS A 35 -13.63 -2.85 12.78
C LYS A 35 -13.65 -1.32 12.81
N SER A 36 -12.71 -0.70 12.11
CA SER A 36 -12.58 0.76 12.11
C SER A 36 -12.42 1.29 10.69
N ASP A 37 -13.29 2.24 10.38
CA ASP A 37 -13.31 2.99 9.13
C ASP A 37 -12.03 3.81 8.96
N SER A 38 -11.61 4.43 10.07
CA SER A 38 -10.34 5.14 10.17
C SER A 38 -9.15 4.20 9.93
N ALA A 39 -9.20 2.96 10.42
CA ALA A 39 -8.16 1.97 10.13
C ALA A 39 -8.12 1.60 8.64
N GLY A 40 -9.28 1.39 8.00
CA GLY A 40 -9.36 1.14 6.55
C GLY A 40 -8.84 2.30 5.71
N ALA A 41 -9.20 3.54 6.07
CA ALA A 41 -8.72 4.74 5.40
C ALA A 41 -7.19 4.94 5.54
N LEU A 42 -6.64 4.69 6.73
CA LEU A 42 -5.20 4.76 6.95
C LEU A 42 -4.45 3.66 6.18
N MET A 43 -4.98 2.44 6.14
CA MET A 43 -4.39 1.36 5.34
C MET A 43 -4.39 1.71 3.83
N TYR A 44 -5.42 2.39 3.35
CA TYR A 44 -5.47 2.93 1.99
C TYR A 44 -4.46 4.03 1.72
N GLU A 45 -4.29 4.95 2.67
CA GLU A 45 -3.22 5.94 2.56
C GLU A 45 -1.83 5.29 2.60
N ALA A 46 -1.61 4.26 3.43
CA ALA A 46 -0.36 3.50 3.47
C ALA A 46 -0.02 2.91 2.09
N ALA A 47 -0.98 2.19 1.48
CA ALA A 47 -0.83 1.62 0.14
C ALA A 47 -0.54 2.69 -0.93
N LYS A 48 -1.22 3.83 -0.89
CA LYS A 48 -0.94 4.95 -1.81
C LYS A 48 0.46 5.52 -1.63
N GLN A 49 0.91 5.69 -0.39
CA GLN A 49 2.26 6.18 -0.13
C GLN A 49 3.32 5.19 -0.65
N CYS A 50 3.12 3.88 -0.53
CA CYS A 50 3.98 2.87 -1.14
C CYS A 50 4.09 3.02 -2.67
N ILE A 51 2.96 3.18 -3.37
CA ILE A 51 2.96 3.40 -4.82
C ILE A 51 3.70 4.68 -5.19
N ASN A 52 3.46 5.76 -4.44
CA ASN A 52 4.13 7.04 -4.67
C ASN A 52 5.66 6.94 -4.47
N ALA A 53 6.12 6.15 -3.50
CA ALA A 53 7.54 5.95 -3.26
C ALA A 53 8.23 5.35 -4.49
N VAL A 54 7.68 4.27 -5.03
CA VAL A 54 8.22 3.59 -6.21
C VAL A 54 8.02 4.41 -7.49
N ALA A 55 6.91 5.13 -7.63
CA ALA A 55 6.73 6.06 -8.75
C ALA A 55 7.86 7.09 -8.79
N ASN A 56 8.21 7.68 -7.64
CA ASN A 56 9.34 8.61 -7.54
C ASN A 56 10.68 7.94 -7.87
N LEU A 57 10.93 6.71 -7.43
CA LEU A 57 12.17 5.97 -7.77
C LEU A 57 12.29 5.71 -9.28
N ASN A 58 11.18 5.48 -9.97
CA ASN A 58 11.14 5.20 -11.40
C ASN A 58 10.93 6.45 -12.27
N GLY A 59 10.89 7.65 -11.68
CA GLY A 59 10.64 8.89 -12.41
C GLY A 59 9.23 9.00 -13.02
N LEU A 60 8.25 8.30 -12.45
CA LEU A 60 6.86 8.27 -12.90
C LEU A 60 6.00 9.28 -12.14
N ASN A 61 4.91 9.73 -12.76
CA ASN A 61 3.92 10.57 -12.10
C ASN A 61 3.04 9.72 -11.14
N PRO A 62 3.04 10.01 -9.81
CA PRO A 62 2.39 9.16 -8.80
C PRO A 62 0.87 9.00 -8.93
N GLY A 63 0.19 9.91 -9.65
CA GLY A 63 -1.25 9.82 -9.91
C GLY A 63 -1.65 9.07 -11.18
N SER A 64 -0.69 8.56 -11.95
CA SER A 64 -0.99 7.91 -13.23
C SER A 64 -1.32 6.42 -13.06
N THR A 65 -2.27 5.92 -13.85
CA THR A 65 -2.54 4.46 -13.96
C THR A 65 -1.28 3.69 -14.32
N GLY A 66 -0.37 4.31 -15.08
CA GLY A 66 0.95 3.76 -15.42
C GLY A 66 1.88 3.58 -14.23
N ALA A 67 1.84 4.47 -13.22
CA ALA A 67 2.62 4.31 -11.99
C ALA A 67 2.14 3.12 -11.16
N LYS A 68 0.83 2.95 -11.02
CA LYS A 68 0.24 1.77 -10.36
C LYS A 68 0.60 0.48 -11.11
N ARG A 69 0.45 0.44 -12.44
CA ARG A 69 0.75 -0.77 -13.21
C ARG A 69 2.23 -1.14 -13.16
N ARG A 70 3.14 -0.18 -13.38
CA ARG A 70 4.58 -0.44 -13.28
C ARG A 70 5.02 -0.82 -11.87
N TYR A 71 4.34 -0.31 -10.85
CA TYR A 71 4.52 -0.78 -9.48
C TYR A 71 4.21 -2.27 -9.39
N LEU A 72 2.98 -2.66 -9.75
CA LEU A 72 2.52 -4.04 -9.67
C LEU A 72 3.42 -4.97 -10.48
N GLU A 73 3.86 -4.56 -11.67
CA GLU A 73 4.83 -5.29 -12.50
C GLU A 73 6.21 -5.40 -11.83
N SER A 74 6.73 -4.32 -11.22
CA SER A 74 8.02 -4.36 -10.50
C SER A 74 8.00 -5.26 -9.27
N VAL A 75 6.83 -5.38 -8.63
CA VAL A 75 6.62 -6.23 -7.47
C VAL A 75 6.39 -7.68 -7.86
N ALA A 76 5.65 -7.92 -8.95
CA ALA A 76 5.40 -9.25 -9.50
C ALA A 76 6.63 -9.89 -10.15
N ALA A 77 7.69 -9.10 -10.44
CA ALA A 77 8.97 -9.62 -10.90
C ALA A 77 9.71 -10.45 -9.84
N ARG A 78 9.25 -10.45 -8.58
CA ARG A 78 9.78 -11.32 -7.53
C ARG A 78 9.09 -12.69 -7.56
N PRO A 79 9.84 -13.81 -7.50
CA PRO A 79 9.30 -15.16 -7.69
C PRO A 79 8.23 -15.57 -6.66
N SER A 80 8.17 -14.90 -5.52
CA SER A 80 7.17 -15.09 -4.47
C SER A 80 5.86 -14.30 -4.66
N ASN A 81 5.81 -13.33 -5.59
CA ASN A 81 4.69 -12.40 -5.75
C ASN A 81 3.97 -12.63 -7.07
N SER A 82 2.70 -13.03 -7.04
CA SER A 82 1.87 -13.05 -8.26
C SER A 82 1.22 -11.68 -8.48
N LEU A 83 1.23 -11.21 -9.73
CA LEU A 83 0.52 -9.98 -10.12
C LEU A 83 -0.95 -10.01 -9.67
N LEU A 84 -1.58 -11.19 -9.77
CA LEU A 84 -2.94 -11.44 -9.33
C LEU A 84 -3.14 -11.16 -7.83
N ASN A 85 -2.19 -11.56 -6.97
CA ASN A 85 -2.29 -11.30 -5.53
C ASN A 85 -2.15 -9.81 -5.20
N LEU A 86 -1.31 -9.09 -5.96
CA LEU A 86 -1.14 -7.65 -5.77
C LEU A 86 -2.36 -6.86 -6.23
N GLU A 87 -3.00 -7.27 -7.32
CA GLU A 87 -4.27 -6.68 -7.77
C GLU A 87 -5.38 -6.92 -6.74
N LYS A 88 -5.46 -8.13 -6.19
CA LYS A 88 -6.38 -8.46 -5.08
C LYS A 88 -6.09 -7.63 -3.84
N GLY A 89 -4.82 -7.47 -3.47
CA GLY A 89 -4.39 -6.63 -2.36
C GLY A 89 -4.86 -5.19 -2.53
N TRP A 90 -4.61 -4.57 -3.70
CA TRP A 90 -5.10 -3.22 -3.99
C TRP A 90 -6.63 -3.12 -3.94
N GLN A 91 -7.34 -4.12 -4.49
CA GLN A 91 -8.80 -4.18 -4.43
C GLN A 91 -9.29 -4.25 -2.97
N ALA A 92 -8.65 -5.06 -2.13
CA ALA A 92 -8.98 -5.20 -0.73
C ALA A 92 -8.79 -3.89 0.04
N VAL A 93 -7.67 -3.18 -0.18
CA VAL A 93 -7.43 -1.87 0.43
C VAL A 93 -8.49 -0.84 -0.02
N SER A 94 -8.84 -0.84 -1.32
CA SER A 94 -9.88 0.05 -1.86
C SER A 94 -11.26 -0.28 -1.27
N LEU A 95 -11.56 -1.56 -1.09
CA LEU A 95 -12.79 -2.05 -0.50
C LEU A 95 -12.90 -1.59 0.96
N LEU A 96 -11.83 -1.72 1.75
CA LEU A 96 -11.79 -1.23 3.14
C LEU A 96 -12.01 0.28 3.22
N HIS A 97 -11.47 1.06 2.28
CA HIS A 97 -11.65 2.51 2.25
C HIS A 97 -13.09 2.94 1.92
N ILE A 98 -13.79 2.21 1.05
CA ILE A 98 -15.12 2.61 0.55
C ILE A 98 -16.25 2.04 1.40
N HIS A 99 -16.06 0.85 1.98
CA HIS A 99 -17.16 0.00 2.48
C HIS A 99 -17.14 -0.32 3.97
N ALA A 100 -16.15 0.16 4.73
CA ALA A 100 -16.10 -0.10 6.17
C ALA A 100 -17.32 0.51 6.92
N ASP A 101 -17.66 1.78 6.66
CA ASP A 101 -18.73 2.53 7.34
C ASP A 101 -20.13 2.14 6.90
N ARG A 102 -20.30 1.76 5.62
CA ARG A 102 -21.63 1.58 5.04
C ARG A 102 -22.34 0.32 5.54
N GLY A 103 -21.72 -0.44 6.43
CA GLY A 103 -22.21 -1.74 6.88
C GLY A 103 -22.21 -2.80 5.77
N HIS A 104 -21.56 -2.53 4.65
CA HIS A 104 -21.57 -3.39 3.47
C HIS A 104 -20.68 -4.64 3.64
N LEU A 105 -19.72 -4.60 4.56
CA LEU A 105 -18.87 -5.74 4.90
C LEU A 105 -19.26 -6.33 6.24
N ASN A 106 -19.57 -7.62 6.26
CA ASN A 106 -19.66 -8.37 7.51
C ASN A 106 -18.25 -8.58 8.12
N SER A 107 -18.19 -9.05 9.37
CA SER A 107 -16.90 -9.19 10.09
C SER A 107 -15.92 -10.15 9.40
N SER A 108 -16.42 -11.19 8.73
CA SER A 108 -15.58 -12.15 8.00
C SER A 108 -15.02 -11.53 6.72
N GLU A 109 -15.84 -10.81 5.96
CA GLU A 109 -15.43 -10.09 4.74
C GLU A 109 -14.43 -8.98 5.07
N PHE A 110 -14.69 -8.21 6.13
CA PHE A 110 -13.79 -7.19 6.61
C PHE A 110 -12.43 -7.81 7.00
N ARG A 111 -12.43 -8.90 7.76
CA ARG A 111 -11.19 -9.59 8.15
C ARG A 111 -10.42 -10.13 6.96
N ALA A 112 -11.10 -10.74 5.99
CA ALA A 112 -10.46 -11.25 4.78
C ALA A 112 -9.85 -10.11 3.94
N ALA A 113 -10.59 -9.01 3.77
CA ALA A 113 -10.09 -7.82 3.10
C ALA A 113 -8.92 -7.19 3.86
N TRP A 114 -8.97 -7.16 5.19
CA TRP A 114 -7.88 -6.64 6.03
C TRP A 114 -6.59 -7.42 5.84
N LEU A 115 -6.63 -8.75 5.91
CA LEU A 115 -5.44 -9.59 5.73
C LEU A 115 -4.80 -9.37 4.35
N LEU A 116 -5.61 -9.35 3.29
CA LEU A 116 -5.13 -9.07 1.94
C LEU A 116 -4.53 -7.66 1.80
N ALA A 117 -5.14 -6.67 2.45
CA ALA A 117 -4.64 -5.30 2.44
C ALA A 117 -3.33 -5.16 3.22
N GLN A 118 -3.22 -5.86 4.34
CA GLN A 118 -2.02 -5.87 5.18
C GLN A 118 -0.86 -6.57 4.48
N ASP A 119 -1.05 -7.79 3.97
CA ASP A 119 -0.03 -8.52 3.22
C ASP A 119 0.49 -7.68 2.05
N PHE A 120 -0.43 -7.03 1.33
CA PHE A 120 -0.09 -6.12 0.25
C PHE A 120 0.80 -4.97 0.73
N VAL A 121 0.40 -4.23 1.77
CA VAL A 121 1.21 -3.10 2.28
C VAL A 121 2.56 -3.57 2.83
N ASP A 122 2.62 -4.71 3.51
CA ASP A 122 3.87 -5.24 4.05
C ASP A 122 4.83 -5.68 2.93
N ASP A 123 4.34 -6.38 1.91
CA ASP A 123 5.12 -6.70 0.71
C ASP A 123 5.65 -5.43 0.03
N MET A 124 4.80 -4.40 -0.06
CA MET A 124 5.18 -3.12 -0.64
C MET A 124 6.33 -2.43 0.12
N LEU A 125 6.31 -2.49 1.44
CA LEU A 125 7.33 -1.89 2.31
C LEU A 125 8.66 -2.66 2.24
N VAL A 126 8.61 -4.00 2.22
CA VAL A 126 9.79 -4.86 2.09
C VAL A 126 10.53 -4.58 0.79
N ILE A 127 9.80 -4.40 -0.31
CA ILE A 127 10.37 -4.13 -1.63
C ILE A 127 11.09 -2.79 -1.67
N TYR A 128 10.48 -1.76 -1.09
CA TYR A 128 11.14 -0.47 -0.97
C TYR A 128 12.45 -0.55 -0.18
N ALA A 129 12.47 -1.32 0.91
CA ALA A 129 13.65 -1.49 1.76
C ALA A 129 14.79 -2.28 1.09
N GLY A 130 14.55 -2.86 -0.10
CA GLY A 130 15.53 -3.72 -0.78
C GLY A 130 15.68 -5.09 -0.12
N GLY A 131 14.73 -5.50 0.73
CA GLY A 131 14.74 -6.81 1.38
C GLY A 131 14.33 -7.88 0.38
N GLY A 132 15.30 -8.63 -0.16
CA GLY A 132 15.13 -9.78 -1.05
C GLY A 132 16.38 -10.05 -1.84
#